data_AF-A0AAD6N407-F1
#
_entry.id   AF-A0AAD6N407-F1
#
_cell.length_a   1.000
_cell.length_b   1.000
_cell.length_c   1.000
_cell.angle_alpha   90.00
_cell.angle_beta   90.00
_cell.angle_gamma   90.00
#
_symmetry.space_group_name_H-M   'P 1'
#
loop_
_entity.id
_entity.type
_entity.pdbx_description
1 polymer ?
#
loop_
_entity_poly.entity_id
_entity_poly.type
_entity_poly.pdbx_seq_one_letter_code
_entity_poly.pdbx_strand_id
1 'polypeptide(L)'
;MTKGTSSFGKRHNKTHTLCRRCGKRSFHIQKSTCANCGYPAAKTRKFNWGEKAKRRKTTGSGRMRSLRDVHRRFQNGFQTGTPKGARGPETN
;
A
#
# COMPACT_ATOMS: atom_id res chain seq x y z
N MET A 1 32.92 -16.13 -23.93
CA MET A 1 31.75 -15.56 -23.22
C MET A 1 31.53 -14.14 -23.70
N THR A 2 30.58 -13.90 -24.60
CA THR A 2 30.25 -12.53 -25.06
C THR A 2 29.18 -11.91 -24.17
N LYS A 3 29.29 -10.60 -23.93
CA LYS A 3 28.25 -9.79 -23.27
C LYS A 3 27.17 -9.41 -24.30
N GLY A 4 26.03 -8.94 -23.84
CA GLY A 4 24.99 -8.42 -24.74
C GLY A 4 24.07 -9.51 -25.28
N THR A 5 23.76 -9.46 -26.58
CA THR A 5 22.70 -10.25 -27.24
C THR A 5 22.75 -11.75 -26.91
N SER A 6 23.93 -12.38 -27.02
CA SER A 6 24.13 -13.79 -26.72
C SER A 6 23.76 -14.17 -25.26
N SER A 7 23.94 -13.24 -24.32
CA SER A 7 23.58 -13.41 -22.91
C SER A 7 22.11 -13.11 -22.60
N PHE A 8 21.47 -12.20 -23.35
CA PHE A 8 20.07 -11.81 -23.11
C PHE A 8 19.08 -12.93 -23.46
N GLY A 9 19.37 -13.75 -24.48
CA GLY A 9 18.54 -14.89 -24.87
C GLY A 9 18.34 -15.93 -23.75
N LYS A 10 19.26 -16.00 -22.78
CA LYS A 10 19.22 -16.94 -21.65
C LYS A 10 18.41 -16.43 -20.44
N ARG A 11 17.80 -15.24 -20.49
CA ARG A 11 17.12 -14.60 -19.34
C ARG A 11 15.67 -15.09 -19.12
N HIS A 12 15.43 -16.40 -19.14
CA HIS A 12 14.11 -16.99 -18.90
C HIS A 12 13.75 -17.09 -17.42
N ASN A 13 14.73 -17.30 -16.53
CA ASN A 13 14.51 -17.39 -15.09
C ASN A 13 14.13 -16.04 -14.47
N LYS A 14 13.26 -16.07 -13.45
CA LYS A 14 12.74 -14.86 -12.79
C LYS A 14 13.25 -14.76 -11.36
N THR A 15 13.89 -13.65 -11.04
CA THR A 15 14.32 -13.33 -9.67
C THR A 15 13.20 -12.66 -8.88
N HIS A 16 12.41 -11.79 -9.53
CA HIS A 16 11.35 -11.01 -8.90
C HIS A 16 9.95 -11.30 -9.44
N THR A 17 8.99 -11.50 -8.52
CA THR A 17 7.56 -11.70 -8.79
C THR A 17 6.71 -10.66 -8.05
N LEU A 18 5.38 -10.71 -8.23
CA LEU A 18 4.44 -9.81 -7.56
C LEU A 18 4.45 -10.04 -6.04
N CYS A 19 4.60 -8.96 -5.28
CA CYS A 19 4.51 -8.99 -3.83
C CYS A 19 3.06 -8.86 -3.36
N ARG A 20 2.60 -9.78 -2.50
CA ARG A 20 1.24 -9.77 -1.92
C ARG A 20 0.90 -8.50 -1.15
N ARG A 21 1.86 -7.88 -0.47
CA ARG A 21 1.61 -6.67 0.34
C ARG A 21 1.48 -5.40 -0.51
N CYS A 22 2.39 -5.19 -1.46
CA CYS A 22 2.50 -3.92 -2.18
C CYS A 22 2.10 -3.97 -3.66
N GLY A 23 1.73 -5.13 -4.19
CA GLY A 23 1.30 -5.32 -5.57
C GLY A 23 2.37 -5.05 -6.64
N LYS A 24 3.64 -4.83 -6.25
CA LYS A 24 4.75 -4.56 -7.18
C LYS A 24 5.54 -5.81 -7.48
N ARG A 25 6.09 -5.92 -8.69
CA ARG A 25 7.03 -6.98 -9.09
C ARG A 25 8.39 -6.74 -8.43
N SER A 26 8.50 -7.08 -7.16
CA SER A 26 9.68 -6.83 -6.34
C SER A 26 9.89 -7.89 -5.25
N PHE A 27 9.09 -8.96 -5.24
CA PHE A 27 9.29 -10.08 -4.32
C PHE A 27 10.38 -10.99 -4.86
N HIS A 28 11.51 -11.10 -4.17
CA HIS A 28 12.60 -11.98 -4.56
C HIS A 28 12.24 -13.42 -4.19
N ILE A 29 12.20 -14.34 -5.16
CA ILE A 29 11.73 -15.71 -4.96
C ILE A 29 12.66 -16.47 -4.00
N GLN A 30 13.95 -16.57 -4.33
CA GLN A 30 14.91 -17.36 -3.53
C GLN A 30 15.11 -16.79 -2.12
N LYS A 31 15.30 -15.48 -2.00
CA LYS A 31 15.51 -14.79 -0.71
C LYS A 31 14.21 -14.54 0.06
N SER A 32 13.06 -14.94 -0.49
CA SER A 32 11.72 -14.74 0.08
C SER A 32 11.47 -13.35 0.66
N THR A 33 11.99 -12.30 0.02
CA THR A 33 11.98 -10.93 0.55
C THR A 33 11.62 -9.91 -0.51
N CYS A 34 10.76 -8.95 -0.17
CA CYS A 34 10.36 -7.88 -1.07
C CYS A 34 11.32 -6.69 -1.01
N ALA A 35 12.01 -6.43 -2.12
CA ALA A 35 12.91 -5.28 -2.27
C ALA A 35 12.20 -3.92 -2.16
N ASN A 36 10.88 -3.86 -2.36
CA ASN A 36 10.14 -2.60 -2.28
C ASN A 36 9.61 -2.32 -0.86
N CYS A 37 8.83 -3.25 -0.28
CA CYS A 37 8.11 -3.05 0.98
C CYS A 37 8.65 -3.84 2.17
N GLY A 38 9.61 -4.75 1.95
CA GLY A 38 10.21 -5.57 3.02
C GLY A 38 9.43 -6.80 3.44
N TYR A 39 8.30 -7.14 2.78
CA TYR A 39 7.57 -8.40 3.05
C TYR A 39 8.54 -9.60 3.04
N PRO A 40 8.53 -10.50 4.04
CA PRO A 40 7.51 -10.70 5.08
C PRO A 40 7.62 -9.82 6.34
N ALA A 41 8.67 -9.01 6.50
CA ALA A 41 8.91 -8.22 7.72
C ALA A 41 7.67 -7.42 8.15
N ALA A 42 7.40 -7.37 9.46
CA ALA A 42 6.21 -6.69 10.00
C ALA A 42 6.18 -5.19 9.65
N LYS A 43 7.33 -4.52 9.79
CA LYS A 43 7.47 -3.10 9.42
C LYS A 43 7.59 -2.94 7.91
N THR A 44 6.89 -1.95 7.36
CA THR A 44 7.08 -1.55 5.96
C THR A 44 8.45 -0.88 5.80
N ARG A 45 9.26 -1.39 4.87
CA ARG A 45 10.58 -0.85 4.57
C ARG A 45 10.49 0.62 4.13
N LYS A 46 11.15 1.49 4.88
CA LYS A 46 11.31 2.93 4.61
C LYS A 46 12.76 3.34 4.87
N PHE A 47 13.28 4.23 4.03
CA PHE A 47 14.63 4.78 4.18
C PHE A 47 14.57 6.30 4.09
N ASN A 48 15.37 6.98 4.92
CA ASN A 48 15.29 8.43 5.03
C ASN A 48 15.85 9.16 3.81
N TRP A 49 16.88 8.60 3.19
CA TRP A 49 17.46 9.08 1.93
C TRP A 49 16.53 8.94 0.71
N GLY A 50 15.38 8.25 0.84
CA GLY A 50 14.45 7.97 -0.26
C GLY A 50 13.14 8.75 -0.20
N GLU A 51 13.16 10.08 -0.25
CA GLU A 51 11.97 10.92 -0.07
C GLU A 51 10.85 10.63 -1.07
N LYS A 52 11.17 10.54 -2.37
CA LYS A 52 10.19 10.18 -3.41
C LYS A 52 9.59 8.79 -3.18
N ALA A 53 10.35 7.87 -2.60
CA ALA A 53 9.87 6.53 -2.27
C ALA A 53 8.90 6.56 -1.09
N LYS A 54 9.13 7.40 -0.08
CA LYS A 54 8.18 7.65 1.02
C LYS A 54 6.88 8.26 0.48
N ARG A 55 6.96 9.30 -0.34
CA ARG A 55 5.79 10.01 -0.90
C ARG A 55 4.84 9.09 -1.67
N ARG A 56 5.35 8.13 -2.44
CA ARG A 56 4.52 7.19 -3.20
C ARG A 56 3.74 6.17 -2.35
N LYS A 57 3.98 6.10 -1.04
CA LYS A 57 3.40 5.09 -0.12
C LYS A 57 2.74 5.71 1.11
N THR A 58 2.81 7.02 1.27
CA THR A 58 2.28 7.69 2.45
C THR A 58 0.76 7.55 2.54
N THR A 59 0.23 7.65 3.76
CA THR A 59 -1.18 7.95 4.01
C THR A 59 -1.62 9.11 3.11
N GLY A 60 -2.81 9.01 2.50
CA GLY A 60 -3.24 9.94 1.44
C GLY A 60 -3.26 9.32 0.04
N SER A 61 -2.35 8.40 -0.26
CA SER A 61 -2.16 7.88 -1.64
C SER A 61 -3.12 6.76 -2.06
N GLY A 62 -3.94 6.24 -1.13
CA GLY A 62 -4.84 5.11 -1.38
C GLY A 62 -6.30 5.43 -1.08
N ARG A 63 -7.13 4.41 -1.00
CA ARG A 63 -8.59 4.55 -0.80
C ARG A 63 -9.00 5.25 0.50
N MET A 64 -8.14 5.24 1.53
CA MET A 64 -8.38 5.87 2.84
C MET A 64 -9.77 5.57 3.43
N ARG A 65 -10.28 4.34 3.28
CA ARG A 65 -11.68 3.99 3.60
C ARG A 65 -12.09 4.43 5.01
N SER A 66 -11.29 4.12 6.02
CA SER A 66 -11.55 4.53 7.41
C SER A 66 -11.22 6.01 7.67
N LEU A 67 -10.00 6.45 7.34
CA LEU A 67 -9.54 7.79 7.70
C LEU A 67 -10.38 8.91 7.06
N ARG A 68 -10.91 8.69 5.85
CA ARG A 68 -11.81 9.65 5.19
C ARG A 68 -13.11 9.81 5.96
N ASP A 69 -13.70 8.71 6.43
CA ASP A 69 -14.91 8.74 7.25
C ASP A 69 -14.65 9.35 8.63
N VAL A 70 -13.50 9.08 9.23
CA VAL A 70 -13.11 9.66 10.52
C VAL A 70 -13.06 11.18 10.45
N HIS A 71 -12.47 11.75 9.39
CA HIS A 71 -12.42 13.20 9.24
C HIS A 71 -13.83 13.83 9.11
N ARG A 72 -14.72 13.19 8.34
CA ARG A 72 -16.13 13.62 8.23
C ARG A 72 -16.86 13.53 9.57
N ARG A 73 -16.69 12.43 10.31
CA ARG A 73 -17.29 12.27 11.65
C ARG A 73 -16.75 13.29 12.63
N PHE A 74 -15.46 13.60 12.57
CA PHE A 74 -14.82 14.61 13.42
C PHE A 74 -15.42 16.00 13.20
N GLN A 75 -15.62 16.43 11.95
CA GLN A 75 -16.29 17.71 11.63
C GLN A 75 -17.73 17.77 12.17
N ASN A 76 -18.39 16.61 12.26
CA ASN A 76 -19.73 16.47 12.81
C ASN A 76 -19.73 16.15 14.32
N GLY A 77 -18.61 16.36 15.03
CA GLY A 77 -18.52 16.17 16.48
C GLY A 77 -18.68 14.71 16.96
N PHE A 78 -18.39 13.74 16.09
CA PHE A 78 -18.62 12.30 16.34
C PHE A 78 -20.05 11.95 16.77
N GLN A 79 -21.03 12.74 16.34
CA GLN A 79 -22.44 12.46 16.61
C GLN A 79 -22.81 11.05 16.12
N THR A 80 -23.52 10.33 16.98
CA THR A 80 -24.10 9.01 16.74
C THR A 80 -25.63 9.12 16.78
N GLY A 81 -26.33 8.38 15.92
CA GLY A 81 -27.79 8.47 15.79
C GLY A 81 -28.25 9.44 14.71
N THR A 82 -29.55 9.73 14.67
CA THR A 82 -30.17 10.64 13.71
C THR A 82 -29.81 12.10 14.00
N PRO A 83 -29.53 12.94 12.99
CA PRO A 83 -29.23 14.34 13.21
C PRO A 83 -30.43 15.07 13.81
N LYS A 84 -30.16 16.12 14.61
CA LYS A 84 -31.19 16.93 15.27
C LYS A 84 -32.12 17.55 14.21
N GLY A 85 -33.39 17.15 14.20
CA GLY A 85 -34.39 17.60 13.21
C GLY A 85 -34.52 16.71 11.95
N ALA A 86 -33.93 15.51 11.93
CA ALA A 86 -34.15 14.55 10.85
C ALA A 86 -35.62 14.12 10.76
N ARG A 87 -36.26 14.30 9.61
CA ARG A 87 -37.58 13.71 9.31
C ARG A 87 -37.39 12.25 8.91
N GLY A 88 -37.31 11.35 9.88
CA GLY A 88 -37.27 9.89 9.69
C GLY A 88 -37.95 9.19 10.86
N PRO A 89 -38.38 7.92 10.73
CA PRO A 89 -39.10 7.25 11.80
C PRO A 89 -38.21 7.10 13.04
N GLU A 90 -38.66 7.68 14.15
CA GLU A 90 -38.16 7.44 15.49
C GLU A 90 -38.36 5.93 15.77
N THR A 91 -37.28 5.18 15.91
CA THR A 91 -37.39 3.77 16.36
C THR A 91 -37.40 3.79 17.88
N ASN A 92 -38.47 3.25 18.48
CA ASN A 92 -38.66 3.06 19.92
C ASN A 92 -37.52 2.26 20.55
#